data_AF-A0A2T1FS49-F1
#
_entry.id   AF-A0A2T1FS49-F1
#
_cell.length_a   1.000
_cell.length_b   1.000
_cell.length_c   1.000
_cell.angle_alpha   90.00
_cell.angle_beta   90.00
_cell.angle_gamma   90.00
#
_symmetry.space_group_name_H-M   'P 1'
#
loop_
_entity.id
_entity.type
_entity.pdbx_description
1 polymer ?
#
loop_
_entity_poly.entity_id
_entity_poly.type
_entity_poly.pdbx_seq_one_letter_code
_entity_poly.pdbx_strand_id
1 'polypeptide(L)'
;MVKDRTVAVVLVFFVGGFGIHKFYLGNNTAGVLYLVFSWTLIPSLIAFFDFIGLLMMSDQAFQVQYNGGVLPSGYALRAAKDVTGAIAELKGLYDMGAITAEEYEEKRQKLLREL
;
A
#
# COMPACT_ATOMS: atom_id res chain seq x y z
N MET A 1 -9.70 -13.11 -7.34
CA MET A 1 -10.48 -11.87 -7.21
C MET A 1 -9.58 -10.75 -6.73
N VAL A 2 -9.75 -9.55 -7.28
CA VAL A 2 -9.12 -8.32 -6.83
C VAL A 2 -9.79 -7.93 -5.51
N LYS A 3 -9.00 -7.70 -4.45
CA LYS A 3 -9.53 -7.22 -3.17
C LYS A 3 -9.65 -5.69 -3.19
N ASP A 4 -10.61 -5.16 -2.44
CA ASP A 4 -10.88 -3.73 -2.31
C ASP A 4 -10.47 -3.23 -0.91
N ARG A 5 -9.77 -2.10 -0.85
CA ARG A 5 -9.30 -1.51 0.41
C ARG A 5 -10.47 -1.08 1.29
N THR A 6 -11.50 -0.46 0.72
CA THR A 6 -12.66 0.03 1.45
C THR A 6 -13.40 -1.13 2.13
N VAL A 7 -13.54 -2.24 1.40
CA VAL A 7 -14.12 -3.47 1.97
C VAL A 7 -13.28 -4.00 3.12
N ALA A 8 -11.95 -4.00 2.99
CA ALA A 8 -11.05 -4.42 4.08
C ALA A 8 -11.16 -3.52 5.33
N VAL A 9 -11.24 -2.19 5.13
CA VAL A 9 -11.42 -1.19 6.21
C VAL A 9 -12.76 -1.38 6.93
N VAL A 10 -13.84 -1.57 6.18
CA VAL A 10 -15.17 -1.84 6.76
C VAL A 10 -15.16 -3.17 7.52
N LEU A 11 -14.55 -4.22 6.96
CA LEU A 11 -14.43 -5.51 7.64
C LEU A 11 -13.66 -5.39 8.96
N VAL A 12 -12.53 -4.69 8.97
CA VAL A 12 -11.72 -4.59 10.18
C VAL A 12 -12.40 -3.71 11.24
N PHE A 13 -13.22 -2.73 10.84
CA PHE A 13 -14.01 -1.92 11.78
C PHE A 13 -15.11 -2.72 12.47
N PHE A 14 -15.91 -3.48 11.71
CA PHE A 14 -17.07 -4.21 12.27
C PHE A 14 -16.71 -5.59 12.85
N VAL A 15 -15.78 -6.30 12.21
CA VAL A 15 -15.41 -7.70 12.54
C VAL A 15 -13.90 -7.87 12.73
N GLY A 16 -13.21 -6.78 13.09
CA GLY A 16 -11.78 -6.78 13.43
C GLY A 16 -11.42 -7.72 14.57
N GLY A 17 -12.17 -7.65 15.67
CA GLY A 17 -11.93 -8.47 16.86
C GLY A 17 -12.09 -9.97 16.63
N PHE A 18 -12.82 -10.39 15.59
CA PHE A 18 -12.93 -11.80 15.19
C PHE A 18 -11.86 -12.22 14.17
N GLY A 19 -11.10 -11.28 13.60
CA GLY A 19 -10.06 -11.57 12.61
C GLY A 19 -10.55 -11.88 11.20
N ILE A 20 -11.83 -11.65 10.90
CA ILE A 20 -12.42 -11.97 9.58
C ILE A 20 -11.71 -11.21 8.45
N HIS A 21 -11.30 -9.98 8.71
CA HIS A 21 -10.51 -9.16 7.79
C HIS A 21 -9.17 -9.81 7.37
N LYS A 22 -8.53 -10.63 8.22
CA LYS A 22 -7.29 -11.34 7.85
C LYS A 22 -7.54 -12.42 6.80
N PHE A 23 -8.70 -13.11 6.85
CA PHE A 23 -9.10 -14.05 5.80
C PHE A 23 -9.37 -13.35 4.48
N TYR A 24 -10.02 -12.18 4.50
CA TYR A 24 -10.24 -11.37 3.30
C TYR A 24 -8.92 -10.95 2.62
N LEU A 25 -7.92 -10.57 3.43
CA LEU A 25 -6.58 -10.19 2.95
C LEU A 25 -5.72 -11.39 2.52
N GLY A 26 -6.20 -12.63 2.70
CA GLY A 26 -5.49 -13.86 2.33
C GLY A 26 -4.53 -14.39 3.40
N ASN A 27 -4.51 -13.81 4.60
CA ASN A 27 -3.70 -14.26 5.72
C ASN A 27 -4.51 -15.20 6.63
N ASN A 28 -4.77 -16.42 6.14
CA ASN A 28 -5.63 -17.40 6.80
C ASN A 28 -5.08 -17.83 8.17
N THR A 29 -3.76 -18.00 8.29
CA THR A 29 -3.12 -18.40 9.55
C THR A 29 -3.35 -17.36 10.65
N ALA A 30 -3.18 -16.07 10.33
CA ALA A 30 -3.48 -15.00 11.27
C ALA A 30 -4.97 -14.93 11.61
N GLY A 31 -5.85 -15.15 10.62
CA GLY A 31 -7.30 -15.20 10.85
C GLY A 31 -7.71 -16.30 11.83
N VAL A 32 -7.16 -17.51 11.69
CA VAL A 32 -7.42 -18.62 12.63
C VAL A 32 -6.91 -18.27 14.03
N LEU A 33 -5.73 -17.67 14.13
CA LEU A 33 -5.17 -17.23 15.41
C LEU A 33 -6.10 -16.23 16.10
N TYR A 34 -6.62 -15.25 15.36
CA TYR A 34 -7.58 -14.28 15.87
C TYR A 34 -8.88 -14.94 16.36
N LEU A 35 -9.40 -15.94 15.64
CA LEU A 35 -10.61 -16.65 16.06
C LEU A 35 -10.40 -17.41 17.37
N VAL A 36 -9.26 -18.09 17.53
CA VAL A 36 -8.93 -18.85 18.75
C VAL A 36 -8.71 -17.91 19.95
N PHE A 37 -8.13 -16.73 19.71
CA PHE A 37 -7.88 -15.74 20.76
C PHE A 37 -8.99 -14.68 20.90
N SER A 38 -10.09 -14.78 20.16
CA SER A 38 -11.14 -13.73 20.11
C SER A 38 -11.77 -13.44 21.48
N TRP A 39 -11.84 -14.45 22.35
CA TRP A 39 -12.29 -14.34 23.75
C TRP A 39 -11.35 -13.54 24.67
N THR A 40 -10.09 -13.34 24.29
CA THR A 40 -9.11 -12.59 25.10
C THR A 40 -9.17 -11.08 24.91
N LEU A 41 -9.98 -10.59 23.97
CA LEU A 41 -10.05 -9.19 23.51
C LEU A 41 -8.74 -8.62 22.91
N ILE A 42 -7.59 -9.30 23.06
CA ILE A 42 -6.31 -8.95 22.45
C ILE A 42 -6.44 -8.76 20.92
N PRO A 43 -7.13 -9.65 20.17
CA PRO A 43 -7.29 -9.47 18.72
C PRO A 43 -8.03 -8.17 18.34
N SER A 44 -8.92 -7.68 19.21
CA SER A 44 -9.61 -6.40 18.98
C SER A 44 -8.67 -5.21 19.06
N LEU A 45 -7.69 -5.25 19.96
CA LEU A 45 -6.67 -4.19 20.07
C LEU A 45 -5.74 -4.20 18.85
N ILE A 46 -5.32 -5.38 18.39
CA ILE A 46 -4.47 -5.48 17.19
C ILE A 46 -5.25 -5.04 15.94
N ALA A 47 -6.52 -5.44 15.82
CA ALA A 47 -7.39 -5.02 14.73
C ALA A 47 -7.59 -3.50 14.68
N PHE A 48 -7.55 -2.81 15.83
CA PHE A 48 -7.60 -1.35 15.86
C PHE A 48 -6.36 -0.72 15.19
N PHE A 49 -5.16 -1.25 15.44
CA PHE A 49 -3.95 -0.79 14.74
C PHE A 49 -4.00 -1.14 13.25
N ASP A 50 -4.49 -2.33 12.89
CA ASP A 50 -4.70 -2.71 11.49
C ASP A 50 -5.68 -1.77 10.78
N PHE A 51 -6.75 -1.33 11.47
CA PHE A 51 -7.72 -0.36 10.95
C PHE A 51 -7.06 0.99 10.61
N ILE A 52 -6.26 1.53 11.53
CA ILE A 52 -5.54 2.79 11.29
C ILE A 52 -4.51 2.63 10.16
N GLY A 53 -3.77 1.52 10.16
CA GLY A 53 -2.82 1.20 9.09
C GLY A 53 -3.48 1.14 7.72
N LEU A 54 -4.63 0.45 7.60
CA LEU A 54 -5.40 0.36 6.36
C LEU A 54 -6.00 1.70 5.93
N LEU A 55 -6.41 2.55 6.87
CA LEU A 55 -6.89 3.90 6.57
C LEU A 55 -5.79 4.81 6.03
N MET A 56 -4.59 4.75 6.61
CA MET A 56 -3.45 5.55 6.17
C MET A 56 -2.79 5.01 4.89
N MET A 57 -3.04 3.75 4.55
CA MET A 57 -2.48 3.10 3.37
C MET A 57 -3.10 3.66 2.07
N SER A 58 -2.26 3.99 1.09
CA SER A 58 -2.73 4.39 -0.24
C SER A 58 -3.31 3.20 -1.00
N ASP A 59 -4.23 3.47 -1.94
CA ASP A 59 -4.82 2.43 -2.79
C ASP A 59 -3.74 1.69 -3.58
N GLN A 60 -2.71 2.40 -4.05
CA GLN A 60 -1.59 1.80 -4.80
C GLN A 60 -0.82 0.80 -3.93
N ALA A 61 -0.46 1.19 -2.71
CA ALA A 61 0.25 0.31 -1.79
C ALA A 61 -0.60 -0.93 -1.44
N PHE A 62 -1.91 -0.75 -1.22
CA PHE A 62 -2.83 -1.86 -0.95
C PHE A 62 -2.87 -2.86 -2.12
N GLN A 63 -2.97 -2.34 -3.33
CA GLN A 63 -3.02 -3.13 -4.56
C GLN A 63 -1.72 -3.94 -4.75
N VAL A 64 -0.56 -3.35 -4.50
CA VAL A 64 0.73 -4.05 -4.55
C VAL A 64 0.80 -5.15 -3.50
N GLN A 65 0.46 -4.84 -2.25
CA GLN A 65 0.59 -5.78 -1.13
C GLN A 65 -0.39 -6.95 -1.17
N TYR A 66 -1.65 -6.71 -1.53
CA TYR A 66 -2.71 -7.72 -1.43
C TYR A 66 -3.18 -8.28 -2.77
N ASN A 67 -2.94 -7.57 -3.88
CA ASN A 67 -3.39 -7.96 -5.22
C ASN A 67 -2.26 -8.17 -6.23
N GLY A 68 -0.98 -8.06 -5.84
CA GLY A 68 0.16 -8.13 -6.76
C GLY A 68 0.21 -9.37 -7.66
N GLY A 69 -0.25 -10.53 -7.19
CA GLY A 69 -0.34 -11.75 -8.00
C GLY A 69 -1.57 -11.85 -8.93
N VAL A 70 -2.52 -10.93 -8.83
CA VAL A 70 -3.80 -10.93 -9.57
C VAL A 70 -3.87 -9.79 -10.58
N LEU A 71 -3.17 -8.69 -10.33
CA LEU A 71 -3.22 -7.52 -11.20
C LEU A 71 -2.43 -7.76 -12.50
N PRO A 72 -2.97 -7.34 -13.66
CA PRO A 72 -2.22 -7.36 -14.90
C PRO A 72 -1.00 -6.45 -14.77
N SER A 73 0.08 -6.80 -15.47
CA SER A 73 1.39 -6.12 -15.46
C SER A 73 1.31 -4.59 -15.71
N GLY A 74 0.17 -4.09 -16.21
CA GLY A 74 -0.15 -2.67 -16.35
C GLY A 74 -0.10 -1.83 -15.06
N TYR A 75 -0.22 -2.42 -13.86
CA TYR A 75 -0.04 -1.68 -12.60
C TYR A 75 1.44 -1.33 -12.33
N ALA A 76 2.35 -2.28 -12.56
CA ALA A 76 3.79 -2.01 -12.54
C ALA A 76 4.17 -1.00 -13.64
N LEU A 77 3.53 -1.11 -14.82
CA LEU A 77 3.71 -0.14 -15.90
C LEU A 77 3.22 1.27 -15.52
N ARG A 78 2.16 1.39 -14.71
CA ARG A 78 1.63 2.68 -14.25
C ARG A 78 2.55 3.34 -13.23
N ALA A 79 3.08 2.56 -12.28
CA ALA A 79 4.14 3.02 -11.39
C ALA A 79 5.40 3.46 -12.16
N ALA A 80 5.83 2.65 -13.13
CA ALA A 80 6.95 3.00 -14.01
C ALA A 80 6.66 4.27 -14.85
N LYS A 81 5.42 4.46 -15.30
CA LYS A 81 4.98 5.65 -16.03
C LYS A 81 4.99 6.89 -15.15
N ASP A 82 4.56 6.79 -13.89
CA ASP A 82 4.59 7.92 -12.94
C ASP A 82 6.03 8.34 -12.61
N VAL A 83 6.95 7.38 -12.42
CA VAL A 83 8.38 7.67 -12.22
C VAL A 83 9.01 8.28 -13.48
N THR A 84 8.70 7.72 -14.65
CA THR A 84 9.21 8.27 -15.92
C THR A 84 8.68 9.68 -16.16
N GLY A 85 7.42 9.95 -15.79
CA GLY A 85 6.82 11.28 -15.82
C GLY A 85 7.52 12.26 -14.88
N ALA A 86 7.78 11.86 -13.63
CA ALA A 86 8.50 12.67 -12.65
C ALA A 86 9.94 13.00 -13.12
N ILE A 87 10.65 12.03 -13.72
CA ILE A 87 11.98 12.26 -14.31
C ILE A 87 11.92 13.25 -15.47
N ALA A 88 10.88 13.19 -16.31
CA ALA A 88 10.68 14.12 -17.42
C ALA A 88 10.42 15.55 -16.93
N GLU A 89 9.62 15.74 -15.87
CA GLU A 89 9.43 17.06 -15.25
C GLU A 89 10.71 17.61 -14.62
N LEU A 90 11.45 16.76 -13.90
CA LEU A 90 12.78 17.10 -13.35
C LEU A 90 13.74 17.58 -14.44
N LYS A 91 13.74 16.91 -15.60
CA LYS A 91 14.54 17.34 -16.75
C LYS A 91 14.08 18.69 -17.30
N GLY A 92 12.77 18.92 -17.40
CA GLY A 92 12.23 20.21 -17.82
C GLY A 92 12.62 21.35 -16.89
N LEU A 93 12.58 21.14 -15.57
CA LEU A 93 13.02 22.12 -14.57
C LEU A 93 14.52 22.44 -14.67
N TYR A 94 15.34 21.44 -14.95
CA TYR A 94 16.78 21.63 -15.19
C TYR A 94 17.04 22.42 -16.48
N ASP A 95 16.37 22.06 -17.59
CA ASP A 95 16.51 22.75 -18.88
C ASP A 95 16.05 24.22 -18.80
N MET A 96 15.08 24.54 -17.92
CA MET A 96 14.63 25.92 -17.64
C MET A 96 15.56 26.69 -16.69
N GLY A 97 16.60 26.06 -16.13
CA GLY A 97 17.49 26.67 -15.14
C GLY A 97 16.84 26.95 -13.78
N ALA A 98 15.67 26.34 -13.50
CA ALA A 98 14.96 26.50 -12.23
C ALA A 98 15.61 25.72 -11.08
N ILE A 99 16.37 24.67 -11.41
CA ILE A 99 17.14 23.85 -10.46
C ILE A 99 18.56 23.63 -10.99
N THR A 100 19.53 23.45 -10.09
CA THR A 100 20.94 23.22 -10.45
C THR A 100 21.18 21.75 -10.85
N ALA A 101 22.33 21.48 -11.47
CA ALA A 101 22.70 20.11 -11.87
C ALA A 101 22.84 19.16 -10.67
N GLU A 102 23.41 19.64 -9.55
CA GLU A 102 23.52 18.88 -8.31
C GLU A 102 22.13 18.50 -7.75
N GLU A 103 21.21 19.47 -7.66
CA GLU A 103 19.85 19.22 -7.14
C GLU A 103 19.05 18.26 -8.03
N TYR A 104 19.24 18.33 -9.35
CA TYR A 104 18.62 17.42 -10.29
C TYR A 104 19.11 15.97 -10.07
N GLU A 105 20.42 15.77 -9.96
CA GLU A 105 20.99 14.44 -9.78
C GLU A 105 20.56 13.82 -8.45
N GLU A 106 20.54 14.61 -7.38
CA GLU A 106 20.14 14.14 -6.05
C GLU A 106 18.67 13.70 -6.03
N LYS A 107 17.77 14.51 -6.61
CA LYS A 107 16.34 14.19 -6.71
C LYS A 107 16.07 12.99 -7.62
N ARG A 108 16.78 12.88 -8.74
CA ARG A 108 16.68 11.73 -9.64
C ARG A 108 17.14 10.44 -8.96
N GLN A 109 18.27 10.49 -8.24
CA GLN A 109 18.81 9.37 -7.47
C GLN A 109 17.88 8.93 -6.33
N LYS A 110 17.20 9.88 -5.68
CA LYS A 110 16.23 9.56 -4.63
C LYS A 110 15.01 8.82 -5.20
N LEU A 111 14.46 9.30 -6.31
CA LEU A 111 13.34 8.64 -6.99
C LEU A 111 13.67 7.21 -7.45
N LEU A 112 14.91 6.99 -7.92
CA LEU A 112 15.37 5.65 -8.33
C LEU A 112 15.58 4.69 -7.16
N ARG A 113 15.80 5.21 -5.93
CA ARG A 113 15.96 4.40 -4.71
C ARG A 113 14.64 4.07 -4.02
N GLU A 114 13.58 4.83 -4.29
CA GLU A 114 12.22 4.58 -3.76
C GLU A 114 11.43 3.55 -4.58
N LEU A 115 12.03 3.05 -5.66
CA LEU A 115 11.56 1.96 -6.53
C LEU A 115 11.91 0.58 -5.95
#